data_AF-A0A519K1T6-F1
#
_entry.id   AF-A0A519K1T6-F1
#
_cell.length_a   1.000
_cell.length_b   1.000
_cell.length_c   1.000
_cell.angle_alpha   90.00
_cell.angle_beta   90.00
_cell.angle_gamma   90.00
#
_symmetry.space_group_name_H-M   'P 1'
#
loop_
_entity.id
_entity.type
_entity.pdbx_description
1 polymer ?
#
loop_
_entity_poly.entity_id
_entity_poly.type
_entity_poly.pdbx_seq_one_letter_code
_entity_poly.pdbx_strand_id
1 'polypeptide(L)'
;MKSIKILGKCLFVSLSMLALSCSSSDDGGSGGGGTPTSTMIKAKVNGTQYQTFSVQGVSAGIATTSGTGESRLIMISGSNDMSGNTAFAIDLIGINATGDYTINPDSDSVMSFEMGGIAYDTSGCGNATGTIKITMLNEEGIKGTFSFTGKDDENCSNSKAVTEGSFSGKFM
;
A
#
# COMPACT_ATOMS: atom_id res chain seq x y z
N MET A 1 55.49 30.15 -25.63
CA MET A 1 54.35 30.01 -24.68
C MET A 1 54.27 31.34 -23.93
N LYS A 2 53.24 32.18 -24.01
CA LYS A 2 51.79 32.00 -24.21
C LYS A 2 51.24 33.23 -24.94
N SER A 3 50.30 33.02 -25.85
CA SER A 3 49.60 34.07 -26.58
C SER A 3 48.41 34.55 -25.75
N ILE A 4 48.42 35.81 -25.29
CA ILE A 4 47.27 36.46 -24.66
C ILE A 4 46.57 37.30 -25.72
N LYS A 5 45.36 36.91 -26.12
CA LYS A 5 44.48 37.71 -26.97
C LYS A 5 43.46 38.43 -26.08
N ILE A 6 43.49 39.75 -26.14
CA ILE A 6 42.51 40.68 -25.55
C ILE A 6 41.43 40.95 -26.62
N LEU A 7 40.23 41.29 -26.17
CA LEU A 7 39.15 42.04 -26.84
C LEU A 7 37.95 41.23 -27.31
N GLY A 8 36.83 41.45 -26.62
CA GLY A 8 35.51 40.99 -27.03
C GLY A 8 34.43 41.29 -25.99
N LYS A 9 34.33 42.54 -25.53
CA LYS A 9 33.14 43.01 -24.80
C LYS A 9 31.95 42.96 -25.77
N CYS A 10 30.98 42.10 -25.52
CA CYS A 10 29.59 42.33 -25.90
C CYS A 10 28.68 41.76 -24.82
N LEU A 11 28.21 42.70 -23.99
CA LEU A 11 27.11 42.60 -23.06
C LEU A 11 25.84 42.26 -23.86
N PHE A 12 25.24 41.09 -23.61
CA PHE A 12 23.86 40.81 -24.02
C PHE A 12 23.02 40.55 -22.75
N VAL A 13 22.34 41.62 -22.34
CA VAL A 13 21.18 41.57 -21.45
C VAL A 13 20.00 41.11 -22.31
N SER A 14 19.39 39.97 -21.97
CA SER A 14 18.06 39.62 -22.48
C SER A 14 17.17 39.15 -21.32
N LEU A 15 16.49 40.13 -20.75
CA LEU A 15 15.32 39.97 -19.89
C LEU A 15 14.13 39.61 -20.81
N SER A 16 13.52 38.44 -20.63
CA SER A 16 12.24 38.12 -21.25
C SER A 16 11.46 37.16 -20.37
N MET A 17 10.53 37.73 -19.63
CA MET A 17 9.39 37.02 -19.05
C MET A 17 8.46 36.61 -20.19
N LEU A 18 8.14 35.32 -20.30
CA LEU A 18 6.92 34.87 -20.98
C LEU A 18 6.31 33.75 -20.13
N ALA A 19 5.26 34.13 -19.40
CA ALA A 19 4.28 33.22 -18.85
C ALA A 19 3.44 32.63 -19.99
N LEU A 20 3.42 31.32 -20.08
CA LEU A 20 2.40 30.52 -20.77
C LEU A 20 1.85 29.59 -19.68
N SER A 21 0.76 29.95 -19.00
CA SER A 21 -0.60 29.63 -19.42
C SER A 21 -0.72 28.20 -19.97
N CYS A 22 -0.95 27.25 -19.08
CA CYS A 22 -1.75 26.07 -19.41
C CYS A 22 -2.93 26.00 -18.43
N SER A 23 -3.98 26.73 -18.78
CA SER A 23 -5.35 26.44 -18.38
C SER A 23 -5.86 25.30 -19.25
N SER A 24 -6.07 24.12 -18.68
CA SER A 24 -7.14 23.19 -19.06
C SER A 24 -7.19 22.06 -18.05
N SER A 25 -8.39 21.90 -17.53
CA SER A 25 -8.91 20.92 -16.60
C SER A 25 -8.35 19.51 -16.77
N ASP A 26 -7.91 18.95 -15.65
CA ASP A 26 -8.21 17.56 -15.28
C ASP A 26 -8.43 17.54 -13.77
N ASP A 27 -9.69 17.67 -13.36
CA ASP A 27 -10.14 17.33 -12.01
C ASP A 27 -10.02 15.80 -11.87
N GLY A 28 -8.84 15.35 -11.45
CA GLY A 28 -8.45 13.95 -11.38
C GLY A 28 -7.86 13.57 -10.02
N GLY A 29 -8.69 13.56 -8.98
CA GLY A 29 -8.46 12.76 -7.78
C GLY A 29 -7.55 13.37 -6.71
N SER A 30 -8.14 14.17 -5.82
CA SER A 30 -7.59 14.43 -4.49
C SER A 30 -7.63 13.15 -3.65
N GLY A 31 -6.64 12.28 -3.85
CA GLY A 31 -6.48 11.04 -3.10
C GLY A 31 -5.75 11.30 -1.80
N GLY A 32 -6.47 11.32 -0.67
CA GLY A 32 -5.79 11.15 0.62
C GLY A 32 -6.53 11.49 1.91
N GLY A 33 -7.73 12.10 1.86
CA GLY A 33 -8.38 12.58 3.09
C GLY A 33 -9.75 11.96 3.43
N GLY A 34 -10.50 11.49 2.44
CA GLY A 34 -11.87 11.02 2.67
C GLY A 34 -11.94 9.65 3.32
N THR A 35 -12.99 9.41 4.10
CA THR A 35 -13.35 8.11 4.67
C THR A 35 -13.50 7.02 3.59
N PRO A 36 -13.12 5.75 3.86
CA PRO A 36 -13.33 4.66 2.92
C PRO A 36 -14.83 4.39 2.71
N THR A 37 -15.28 4.34 1.47
CA THR A 37 -16.67 3.98 1.15
C THR A 37 -16.87 2.46 1.03
N SER A 38 -15.78 1.71 0.87
CA SER A 38 -15.75 0.24 0.80
C SER A 38 -14.41 -0.30 1.28
N THR A 39 -14.36 -1.60 1.57
CA THR A 39 -13.12 -2.30 1.87
C THR A 39 -12.54 -2.92 0.60
N MET A 40 -11.28 -2.62 0.27
CA MET A 40 -10.61 -3.07 -0.95
C MET A 40 -9.13 -3.29 -0.68
N ILE A 41 -8.57 -4.33 -1.29
CA ILE A 41 -7.13 -4.62 -1.33
C ILE A 41 -6.72 -4.72 -2.80
N LYS A 42 -5.62 -4.06 -3.16
CA LYS A 42 -4.96 -4.17 -4.48
C LYS A 42 -3.48 -4.38 -4.27
N ALA A 43 -2.86 -5.26 -5.04
CA ALA A 43 -1.42 -5.50 -4.98
C ALA A 43 -0.91 -6.17 -6.26
N LYS A 44 0.39 -6.39 -6.34
CA LYS A 44 1.02 -7.32 -7.28
C LYS A 44 1.66 -8.48 -6.50
N VAL A 45 1.28 -9.71 -6.82
CA VAL A 45 1.89 -10.92 -6.27
C VAL A 45 2.78 -11.55 -7.33
N ASN A 46 4.09 -11.54 -7.12
CA ASN A 46 5.09 -11.91 -8.13
C ASN A 46 4.84 -11.23 -9.49
N GLY A 47 4.40 -9.96 -9.47
CA GLY A 47 4.07 -9.17 -10.65
C GLY A 47 2.65 -9.36 -11.19
N THR A 48 1.91 -10.40 -10.77
CA THR A 48 0.51 -10.62 -11.15
C THR A 48 -0.41 -9.73 -10.35
N GLN A 49 -1.34 -9.04 -11.03
CA GLN A 49 -2.30 -8.15 -10.36
C GLN A 49 -3.28 -8.92 -9.49
N TYR A 50 -3.48 -8.42 -8.30
CA TYR A 50 -4.53 -8.81 -7.38
C TYR A 50 -5.45 -7.62 -7.12
N GLN A 51 -6.75 -7.88 -7.10
CA GLN A 51 -7.74 -6.93 -6.62
C GLN A 51 -8.88 -7.70 -5.94
N THR A 52 -9.37 -7.18 -4.83
CA THR A 52 -10.57 -7.68 -4.16
C THR A 52 -11.76 -7.73 -5.12
N PHE A 53 -12.46 -8.85 -5.11
CA PHE A 53 -13.64 -9.11 -5.91
C PHE A 53 -14.71 -8.06 -5.69
N SER A 54 -15.43 -7.69 -6.74
CA SER A 54 -16.54 -6.75 -6.67
C SER A 54 -17.67 -7.17 -7.61
N VAL A 55 -18.90 -7.08 -7.12
CA VAL A 55 -20.11 -7.36 -7.90
C VAL A 55 -20.85 -6.04 -8.10
N GLN A 56 -21.01 -5.60 -9.35
CA GLN A 56 -21.70 -4.34 -9.68
C GLN A 56 -21.14 -3.11 -8.92
N GLY A 57 -19.82 -3.09 -8.70
CA GLY A 57 -19.14 -2.01 -7.98
C GLY A 57 -19.20 -2.12 -6.45
N VAL A 58 -19.86 -3.13 -5.90
CA VAL A 58 -19.85 -3.44 -4.46
C VAL A 58 -18.72 -4.42 -4.17
N SER A 59 -17.78 -4.00 -3.31
CA SER A 59 -16.65 -4.85 -2.90
C SER A 59 -17.11 -5.99 -1.99
N ALA A 60 -16.47 -7.15 -2.13
CA ALA A 60 -16.58 -8.28 -1.22
C ALA A 60 -15.59 -8.22 -0.03
N GLY A 61 -14.76 -7.18 0.04
CA GLY A 61 -13.80 -7.00 1.13
C GLY A 61 -14.47 -6.69 2.47
N ILE A 62 -13.82 -7.10 3.56
CA ILE A 62 -14.31 -6.93 4.93
C ILE A 62 -13.22 -6.23 5.75
N ALA A 63 -13.61 -5.20 6.51
CA ALA A 63 -12.73 -4.61 7.50
C ALA A 63 -13.47 -4.47 8.83
N THR A 64 -12.80 -4.82 9.92
CA THR A 64 -13.33 -4.71 11.29
C THR A 64 -12.27 -4.15 12.21
N THR A 65 -12.70 -3.50 13.29
CA THR A 65 -11.82 -3.05 14.37
C THR A 65 -12.45 -3.45 15.70
N SER A 66 -11.63 -3.85 16.66
CA SER A 66 -12.08 -4.16 18.03
C SER A 66 -10.98 -3.83 19.04
N GLY A 67 -11.34 -3.70 20.31
CA GLY A 67 -10.41 -3.30 21.36
C GLY A 67 -9.88 -1.87 21.22
N THR A 68 -8.93 -1.51 22.08
CA THR A 68 -8.27 -0.20 22.11
C THR A 68 -6.84 -0.35 22.61
N GLY A 69 -5.99 0.66 22.37
CA GLY A 69 -4.61 0.67 22.86
C GLY A 69 -3.81 -0.52 22.33
N GLU A 70 -3.00 -1.13 23.18
CA GLU A 70 -2.14 -2.27 22.83
C GLU A 70 -2.94 -3.51 22.38
N SER A 71 -4.18 -3.66 22.83
CA SER A 71 -5.07 -4.77 22.46
C SER A 71 -6.00 -4.44 21.29
N ARG A 72 -5.80 -3.30 20.60
CA ARG A 72 -6.60 -2.99 19.42
C ARG A 72 -6.26 -3.96 18.30
N LEU A 73 -7.28 -4.60 17.74
CA LEU A 73 -7.19 -5.49 16.58
C LEU A 73 -7.92 -4.84 15.41
N ILE A 74 -7.25 -4.70 14.27
CA ILE A 74 -7.82 -4.29 12.99
C ILE A 74 -7.60 -5.42 12.00
N MET A 75 -8.68 -5.96 11.43
CA MET A 75 -8.62 -7.02 10.42
C MET A 75 -9.14 -6.48 9.10
N ILE A 76 -8.42 -6.71 8.01
CA ILE A 76 -8.79 -6.32 6.65
C ILE A 76 -8.57 -7.52 5.75
N SER A 77 -9.62 -7.99 5.08
CA SER A 77 -9.52 -9.14 4.20
C SER A 77 -10.37 -8.99 2.95
N GLY A 78 -10.08 -9.82 1.96
CA GLY A 78 -10.94 -9.98 0.79
C GLY A 78 -10.32 -10.98 -0.18
N SER A 79 -11.18 -11.71 -0.88
CA SER A 79 -10.83 -12.62 -1.98
C SER A 79 -10.85 -11.90 -3.34
N ASN A 80 -10.18 -12.45 -4.36
CA ASN A 80 -10.25 -11.92 -5.73
C ASN A 80 -11.41 -12.52 -6.56
N ASP A 81 -12.08 -13.54 -6.05
CA ASP A 81 -13.25 -14.15 -6.65
C ASP A 81 -14.27 -14.67 -5.61
N MET A 82 -15.37 -15.26 -6.08
CA MET A 82 -16.41 -15.85 -5.21
C MET A 82 -16.00 -17.18 -4.56
N SER A 83 -14.95 -17.84 -5.06
CA SER A 83 -14.51 -19.13 -4.53
C SER A 83 -13.73 -18.98 -3.23
N GLY A 84 -13.08 -17.82 -3.03
CA GLY A 84 -12.24 -17.58 -1.86
C GLY A 84 -10.87 -18.23 -1.94
N ASN A 85 -10.55 -18.95 -3.02
CA ASN A 85 -9.30 -19.69 -3.18
C ASN A 85 -8.05 -18.81 -3.27
N THR A 86 -8.21 -17.50 -3.50
CA THR A 86 -7.11 -16.54 -3.49
C THR A 86 -7.55 -15.29 -2.76
N ALA A 87 -6.85 -14.97 -1.68
CA ALA A 87 -7.27 -13.92 -0.75
C ALA A 87 -6.08 -13.22 -0.10
N PHE A 88 -6.33 -12.00 0.38
CA PHE A 88 -5.44 -11.31 1.31
C PHE A 88 -6.11 -11.20 2.67
N ALA A 89 -5.30 -11.26 3.73
CA ALA A 89 -5.64 -10.78 5.06
C ALA A 89 -4.51 -9.90 5.61
N ILE A 90 -4.89 -8.83 6.31
CA ILE A 90 -4.02 -7.90 7.00
C ILE A 90 -4.59 -7.75 8.42
N ASP A 91 -3.88 -8.31 9.38
CA ASP A 91 -4.25 -8.29 10.79
C ASP A 91 -3.24 -7.41 11.54
N LEU A 92 -3.72 -6.31 12.10
CA LEU A 92 -2.90 -5.32 12.79
C LEU A 92 -3.27 -5.28 14.26
N ILE A 93 -2.28 -5.51 15.12
CA ILE A 93 -2.41 -5.52 16.58
C ILE A 93 -1.65 -4.33 17.18
N GLY A 94 -2.29 -3.62 18.11
CA GLY A 94 -1.68 -2.49 18.84
C GLY A 94 -1.52 -1.21 18.02
N ILE A 95 -2.05 -1.19 16.79
CA ILE A 95 -1.91 -0.05 15.87
C ILE A 95 -2.99 1.01 16.14
N ASN A 96 -2.57 2.17 16.63
CA ASN A 96 -3.48 3.25 17.05
C ASN A 96 -3.31 4.58 16.32
N ALA A 97 -2.29 4.70 15.47
CA ALA A 97 -1.99 5.92 14.74
C ALA A 97 -1.66 5.67 13.28
N THR A 98 -1.67 6.73 12.48
CA THR A 98 -1.02 6.72 11.15
C THR A 98 0.49 6.60 11.32
N GLY A 99 1.18 6.08 10.32
CA GLY A 99 2.62 5.87 10.40
C GLY A 99 3.12 4.73 9.53
N ASP A 100 4.42 4.48 9.63
CA ASP A 100 5.10 3.39 8.95
C ASP A 100 5.44 2.31 9.98
N TYR A 101 5.01 1.08 9.71
CA TYR A 101 5.19 -0.06 10.59
C TYR A 101 5.92 -1.17 9.83
N THR A 102 6.89 -1.77 10.50
CA THR A 102 7.58 -2.97 10.00
C THR A 102 6.88 -4.18 10.58
N ILE A 103 6.53 -5.13 9.72
CA ILE A 103 5.97 -6.42 10.09
C ILE A 103 7.00 -7.49 9.79
N ASN A 104 7.25 -8.37 10.74
CA ASN A 104 8.24 -9.44 10.66
C ASN A 104 7.75 -10.63 11.50
N PRO A 105 8.49 -11.76 11.54
CA PRO A 105 8.02 -12.96 12.23
C PRO A 105 7.83 -12.82 13.74
N ASP A 106 8.43 -11.80 14.35
CA ASP A 106 8.32 -11.50 15.78
C ASP A 106 7.23 -10.44 16.07
N SER A 107 6.53 -9.95 15.04
CA SER A 107 5.45 -8.97 15.17
C SER A 107 4.13 -9.65 15.50
N ASP A 108 3.32 -9.05 16.36
CA ASP A 108 1.95 -9.52 16.62
C ASP A 108 1.02 -9.32 15.40
N SER A 109 1.33 -8.36 14.55
CA SER A 109 0.59 -8.11 13.32
C SER A 109 1.07 -9.03 12.19
N VAL A 110 0.17 -9.43 11.31
CA VAL A 110 0.47 -10.34 10.19
C VAL A 110 -0.16 -9.82 8.90
N MET A 111 0.60 -9.88 7.81
CA MET A 111 0.08 -9.79 6.44
C MET A 111 0.22 -11.15 5.77
N SER A 112 -0.86 -11.62 5.14
CA SER A 112 -0.92 -12.92 4.47
C SER A 112 -1.56 -12.83 3.09
N PHE A 113 -1.07 -13.68 2.19
CA PHE A 113 -1.66 -13.95 0.90
C PHE A 113 -1.91 -15.45 0.79
N GLU A 114 -3.17 -15.84 0.62
CA GLU A 114 -3.55 -17.23 0.42
C GLU A 114 -3.77 -17.51 -1.06
N MET A 115 -3.30 -18.66 -1.54
CA MET A 115 -3.59 -19.15 -2.89
C MET A 115 -3.62 -20.68 -2.92
N GLY A 116 -4.77 -21.24 -3.26
CA GLY A 116 -4.94 -22.68 -3.42
C GLY A 116 -4.77 -23.46 -2.11
N GLY A 117 -5.18 -22.87 -0.99
CA GLY A 117 -5.06 -23.47 0.35
C GLY A 117 -3.68 -23.37 0.98
N ILE A 118 -2.75 -22.64 0.37
CA ILE A 118 -1.42 -22.34 0.94
C ILE A 118 -1.39 -20.87 1.32
N ALA A 119 -1.08 -20.59 2.59
CA ALA A 119 -0.85 -19.25 3.10
C ALA A 119 0.63 -18.87 2.90
N TYR A 120 0.85 -17.65 2.42
CA TYR A 120 2.16 -17.02 2.33
C TYR A 120 2.13 -15.76 3.19
N ASP A 121 2.74 -15.79 4.35
CA ASP A 121 2.61 -14.71 5.32
C ASP A 121 3.95 -14.28 5.93
N THR A 122 3.85 -13.31 6.84
CA THR A 122 4.99 -12.63 7.47
C THR A 122 5.37 -13.24 8.81
N SER A 123 4.65 -14.26 9.27
CA SER A 123 4.91 -15.01 10.49
C SER A 123 5.69 -16.30 10.20
N GLY A 124 6.07 -17.05 11.24
CA GLY A 124 6.59 -18.42 11.17
C GLY A 124 8.02 -18.60 10.62
N CYS A 125 8.35 -17.94 9.51
CA CYS A 125 9.59 -18.15 8.75
C CYS A 125 10.53 -16.94 8.79
N GLY A 126 11.83 -17.19 9.01
CA GLY A 126 12.86 -16.15 8.95
C GLY A 126 12.89 -15.39 7.61
N ASN A 127 13.11 -14.07 7.68
CA ASN A 127 13.08 -13.13 6.55
C ASN A 127 11.72 -12.95 5.87
N ALA A 128 10.62 -13.45 6.45
CA ALA A 128 9.28 -13.07 6.03
C ALA A 128 8.96 -11.67 6.59
N THR A 129 9.35 -10.62 5.87
CA THR A 129 9.25 -9.23 6.34
C THR A 129 8.43 -8.38 5.39
N GLY A 130 7.77 -7.37 5.94
CA GLY A 130 7.02 -6.38 5.19
C GLY A 130 6.97 -5.01 5.85
N THR A 131 6.46 -4.05 5.10
CA THR A 131 6.18 -2.71 5.56
C THR A 131 4.72 -2.37 5.27
N ILE A 132 4.10 -1.67 6.21
CA ILE A 132 2.76 -1.11 6.05
C ILE A 132 2.81 0.37 6.42
N LYS A 133 2.35 1.23 5.51
CA LYS A 133 2.16 2.66 5.72
C LYS A 133 0.68 2.93 5.88
N ILE A 134 0.28 3.42 7.06
CA ILE A 134 -1.10 3.83 7.35
C ILE A 134 -1.18 5.33 7.14
N THR A 135 -1.99 5.75 6.16
CA THR A 135 -2.19 7.16 5.79
C THR A 135 -3.45 7.75 6.40
N MET A 136 -4.40 6.91 6.78
CA MET A 136 -5.58 7.31 7.55
C MET A 136 -5.99 6.18 8.49
N LEU A 137 -6.35 6.55 9.71
CA LEU A 137 -6.96 5.68 10.72
C LEU A 137 -7.87 6.53 11.59
N ASN A 138 -9.17 6.21 11.58
CA ASN A 138 -10.17 6.86 12.43
C ASN A 138 -11.26 5.86 12.83
N GLU A 139 -12.38 6.33 13.36
CA GLU A 139 -13.51 5.47 13.75
C GLU A 139 -14.25 4.85 12.57
N GLU A 140 -14.18 5.49 11.39
CA GLU A 140 -14.92 5.07 10.20
C GLU A 140 -14.11 4.11 9.30
N GLY A 141 -12.78 4.12 9.40
CA GLY A 141 -11.95 3.24 8.62
C GLY A 141 -10.45 3.47 8.68
N ILE A 142 -9.77 2.81 7.76
CA ILE A 142 -8.32 2.80 7.61
C ILE A 142 -7.93 2.82 6.12
N LYS A 143 -6.82 3.49 5.79
CA LYS A 143 -6.19 3.44 4.46
C LYS A 143 -4.68 3.33 4.58
N GLY A 144 -4.07 2.70 3.59
CA GLY A 144 -2.62 2.59 3.55
C GLY A 144 -2.07 1.89 2.32
N THR A 145 -0.77 1.72 2.34
CA THR A 145 0.00 0.94 1.38
C THR A 145 0.83 -0.10 2.09
N PHE A 146 1.19 -1.17 1.39
CA PHE A 146 1.99 -2.24 1.96
C PHE A 146 2.85 -2.95 0.92
N SER A 147 3.89 -3.63 1.39
CA SER A 147 4.68 -4.58 0.61
C SER A 147 5.29 -5.59 1.56
N PHE A 148 5.36 -6.86 1.17
CA PHE A 148 5.99 -7.89 1.98
C PHE A 148 6.52 -9.04 1.15
N THR A 149 7.40 -9.84 1.74
CA THR A 149 7.70 -11.19 1.25
C THR A 149 7.01 -12.18 2.17
N GLY A 150 5.97 -12.82 1.64
CA GLY A 150 5.24 -13.87 2.34
C GLY A 150 5.91 -15.22 2.13
N LYS A 151 5.93 -16.05 3.16
CA LYS A 151 6.49 -17.41 3.11
C LYS A 151 5.44 -18.43 3.50
N ASP A 152 5.58 -19.59 2.88
CA ASP A 152 4.81 -20.78 3.22
C ASP A 152 5.35 -21.35 4.54
N ASP A 153 4.53 -21.37 5.59
CA ASP A 153 4.92 -21.81 6.93
C ASP A 153 5.33 -23.29 6.97
N GLU A 154 4.79 -24.12 6.07
CA GLU A 154 5.18 -25.53 5.95
C GLU A 154 6.48 -25.69 5.14
N ASN A 155 6.85 -24.67 4.35
CA ASN A 155 8.04 -24.67 3.51
C ASN A 155 8.64 -23.26 3.35
N CYS A 156 9.42 -22.81 4.34
CA CYS A 156 10.04 -21.48 4.36
C CYS A 156 10.97 -21.12 3.18
N SER A 157 11.25 -22.06 2.27
CA SER A 157 11.97 -21.81 1.02
C SER A 157 11.05 -21.29 -0.10
N ASN A 158 9.76 -21.60 -0.02
CA ASN A 158 8.72 -21.15 -0.93
C ASN A 158 8.22 -19.77 -0.47
N SER A 159 8.15 -18.81 -1.41
CA SER A 159 7.80 -17.42 -1.08
C SER A 159 7.06 -16.72 -2.21
N LYS A 160 6.33 -15.66 -1.82
CA LYS A 160 5.66 -14.72 -2.73
C LYS A 160 6.09 -13.31 -2.38
N ALA A 161 6.56 -12.57 -3.38
CA ALA A 161 6.80 -11.14 -3.26
C ALA A 161 5.50 -10.40 -3.53
N VAL A 162 5.05 -9.61 -2.56
CA VAL A 162 3.89 -8.73 -2.66
C VAL A 162 4.37 -7.29 -2.73
N THR A 163 4.09 -6.63 -3.86
CA THR A 163 4.53 -5.27 -4.15
C THR A 163 3.35 -4.39 -4.56
N GLU A 164 3.55 -3.07 -4.53
CA GLU A 164 2.52 -2.09 -4.93
C GLU A 164 1.17 -2.30 -4.21
N GLY A 165 1.23 -2.77 -2.95
CA GLY A 165 0.05 -3.03 -2.13
C GLY A 165 -0.60 -1.72 -1.71
N SER A 166 -1.93 -1.66 -1.81
CA SER A 166 -2.77 -0.62 -1.26
C SER A 166 -4.04 -1.22 -0.68
N PHE A 167 -4.54 -0.62 0.39
CA PHE A 167 -5.78 -1.04 1.01
C PHE A 167 -6.60 0.17 1.47
N SER A 168 -7.92 -0.04 1.48
CA SER A 168 -8.87 0.76 2.22
C SER A 168 -9.77 -0.19 2.98
N GLY A 169 -10.06 0.09 4.25
CA GLY A 169 -10.97 -0.69 5.07
C GLY A 169 -12.04 0.22 5.65
N LYS A 170 -13.31 -0.02 5.31
CA LYS A 170 -14.45 0.64 5.98
C LYS A 170 -14.84 -0.20 7.17
N PHE A 171 -14.73 0.36 8.38
CA PHE A 171 -15.14 -0.36 9.59
C PHE A 171 -16.66 -0.52 9.62
N MET A 172 -17.10 -1.70 10.09
CA MET A 172 -18.50 -2.09 10.26
C MET A 172 -18.84 -2.24 11.73
#